data_AF-A0A7C9F4N5-F1
#
_entry.id   AF-A0A7C9F4N5-F1
#
_cell.length_a   1.000
_cell.length_b   1.000
_cell.length_c   1.000
_cell.angle_alpha   90.00
_cell.angle_beta   90.00
_cell.angle_gamma   90.00
#
_symmetry.space_group_name_H-M   'P 1'
#
loop_
_entity.id
_entity.type
_entity.pdbx_description
1 polymer ?
#
loop_
_entity_poly.entity_id
_entity_poly.type
_entity_poly.pdbx_seq_one_letter_code
_entity_poly.pdbx_strand_id
1 'polypeptide(L)'
;MKTLFLLTGLCCMAFLSKGQTHYSTDSTEIFTKTENLYVKGQFDAERYYSKYKAAGTATLLTSLVSPIIGLLPAIPTSATSPKIENLGYPDPNLIKQQDYYLGYTQKAKKIKQRKVWTNWGIGLGANIIAVLIISASR
;
A
#
# COMPACT_ATOMS: atom_id res chain seq x y z
N MET A 1 42.78 -21.24 -21.54
CA MET A 1 42.23 -20.62 -20.31
C MET A 1 40.75 -21.00 -20.21
N LYS A 2 40.38 -21.60 -19.07
CA LYS A 2 39.01 -21.80 -18.56
C LYS A 2 38.20 -22.95 -19.19
N THR A 3 38.62 -24.14 -18.76
CA THR A 3 37.83 -25.33 -18.49
C THR A 3 36.54 -25.06 -17.70
N LEU A 4 35.61 -26.02 -17.85
CA LEU A 4 34.67 -26.49 -16.84
C LEU A 4 33.19 -26.06 -16.95
N PHE A 5 32.54 -26.54 -18.02
CA PHE A 5 31.26 -27.22 -17.88
C PHE A 5 31.46 -28.43 -16.95
N LEU A 6 30.94 -28.39 -15.73
CA LEU A 6 30.64 -29.56 -14.88
C LEU A 6 30.06 -29.04 -13.56
N LEU A 7 28.73 -29.02 -13.46
CA LEU A 7 28.00 -29.07 -12.19
C LEU A 7 26.56 -29.52 -12.47
N THR A 8 26.45 -30.66 -13.14
CA THR A 8 25.27 -31.53 -13.09
C THR A 8 25.66 -32.77 -12.31
N GLY A 9 24.97 -32.99 -11.18
CA GLY A 9 24.99 -34.24 -10.45
C GLY A 9 25.98 -34.29 -9.31
N LEU A 10 25.51 -34.03 -8.08
CA LEU A 10 25.59 -34.97 -6.95
C LEU A 10 24.98 -34.35 -5.68
N CYS A 11 23.65 -34.43 -5.53
CA CYS A 11 23.04 -34.57 -4.21
C CYS A 11 21.64 -35.19 -4.35
N CYS A 12 21.61 -36.36 -4.99
CA CYS A 12 20.50 -37.30 -4.89
C CYS A 12 20.94 -38.36 -3.86
N MET A 13 20.88 -38.02 -2.57
CA MET A 13 20.90 -39.02 -1.51
C MET A 13 20.03 -38.54 -0.34
N ALA A 14 18.94 -39.28 -0.18
CA ALA A 14 18.24 -39.54 1.08
C ALA A 14 17.68 -38.34 1.85
N PHE A 15 16.45 -37.94 1.49
CA PHE A 15 15.44 -37.61 2.51
C PHE A 15 14.12 -38.31 2.17
N LEU A 16 14.12 -39.63 2.26
CA LEU A 16 12.89 -40.38 2.51
C LEU A 16 12.70 -40.44 4.03
N SER A 17 12.33 -39.30 4.64
CA SER A 17 11.78 -39.32 5.99
C SER A 17 10.28 -39.60 5.87
N LYS A 18 9.91 -40.86 6.13
CA LYS A 18 8.54 -41.18 6.53
C LYS A 18 8.29 -40.50 7.88
N GLY A 19 7.45 -39.48 7.84
CA GLY A 19 6.87 -38.86 9.01
C GLY A 19 5.57 -38.19 8.62
N GLN A 20 4.52 -38.99 8.36
CA GLN A 20 3.17 -38.46 8.47
C GLN A 20 2.93 -38.15 9.95
N THR A 21 3.27 -36.95 10.37
CA THR A 21 2.75 -36.39 11.62
C THR A 21 1.38 -35.80 11.31
N HIS A 22 0.37 -36.50 11.79
CA HIS A 22 -1.03 -36.12 11.70
C HIS A 22 -1.28 -34.94 12.66
N TYR A 23 -0.94 -33.72 12.25
CA TYR A 23 -1.35 -32.48 12.92
C TYR A 23 -1.25 -31.30 11.94
N SER A 24 -2.34 -30.98 11.22
CA SER A 24 -2.29 -29.89 10.22
C SER A 24 -3.61 -29.14 10.01
N THR A 25 -4.75 -29.65 10.50
CA THR A 25 -6.04 -29.00 10.21
C THR A 25 -6.18 -27.64 10.90
N ASP A 26 -5.78 -27.52 12.17
CA ASP A 26 -5.97 -26.31 12.97
C ASP A 26 -5.07 -25.13 12.53
N SER A 27 -3.78 -25.38 12.29
CA SER A 27 -2.84 -24.34 11.84
C SER A 27 -3.11 -23.88 10.41
N THR A 28 -3.50 -24.78 9.51
CA THR A 28 -3.90 -24.43 8.14
C THR A 28 -5.23 -23.66 8.12
N GLU A 29 -6.20 -24.03 8.96
CA GLU A 29 -7.47 -23.30 9.06
C GLU A 29 -7.26 -21.89 9.63
N ILE A 30 -6.47 -21.75 10.70
CA ILE A 30 -6.15 -20.43 11.28
C ILE A 30 -5.41 -19.56 10.25
N PHE A 31 -4.39 -20.09 9.59
CA PHE A 31 -3.66 -19.35 8.56
C PHE A 31 -4.57 -18.89 7.42
N THR A 32 -5.42 -19.78 6.90
CA THR A 32 -6.38 -19.48 5.84
C THR A 32 -7.39 -18.42 6.29
N LYS A 33 -7.90 -18.52 7.52
CA LYS A 33 -8.82 -17.54 8.10
C LYS A 33 -8.16 -16.17 8.26
N THR A 34 -6.93 -16.12 8.80
CA THR A 34 -6.13 -14.91 8.94
C THR A 34 -5.88 -14.25 7.59
N GLU A 35 -5.43 -15.03 6.60
CA GLU A 35 -5.20 -14.54 5.24
C GLU A 35 -6.50 -14.02 4.62
N ASN A 36 -7.61 -14.75 4.78
CA ASN A 36 -8.92 -14.35 4.27
C ASN A 36 -9.38 -13.02 4.88
N LEU A 37 -9.23 -12.86 6.20
CA LEU A 37 -9.59 -11.62 6.89
C LEU A 37 -8.71 -10.43 6.47
N TYR A 38 -7.41 -10.66 6.35
CA TYR A 38 -6.47 -9.63 5.88
C TYR A 38 -6.80 -9.17 4.45
N VAL A 39 -7.01 -10.12 3.53
CA VAL A 39 -7.40 -9.84 2.14
C VAL A 39 -8.76 -9.14 2.08
N LYS A 40 -9.75 -9.60 2.87
CA LYS A 40 -11.06 -8.95 2.98
C LYS A 40 -10.94 -7.51 3.46
N GLY A 41 -10.12 -7.25 4.48
CA GLY A 41 -9.84 -5.90 4.96
C GLY A 41 -9.27 -4.99 3.87
N GLN A 42 -8.37 -5.51 3.03
CA GLN A 42 -7.85 -4.74 1.89
C GLN A 42 -8.94 -4.40 0.86
N PHE A 43 -9.78 -5.36 0.47
CA PHE A 43 -10.88 -5.10 -0.49
C PHE A 43 -11.91 -4.12 0.06
N ASP A 44 -12.28 -4.25 1.34
CA ASP A 44 -13.20 -3.31 1.97
C ASP A 44 -12.60 -1.90 2.04
N ALA A 45 -11.31 -1.78 2.34
CA ALA A 45 -10.65 -0.48 2.30
C ALA A 45 -10.67 0.16 0.90
N GLU A 46 -10.50 -0.61 -0.18
CA GLU A 46 -10.64 -0.08 -1.55
C GLU A 46 -12.04 0.48 -1.83
N ARG A 47 -13.07 -0.17 -1.27
CA ARG A 47 -14.47 0.19 -1.53
C ARG A 47 -14.96 1.33 -0.65
N TYR A 48 -14.58 1.35 0.63
CA TYR A 48 -15.20 2.23 1.63
C TYR A 48 -14.29 3.37 2.11
N TYR A 49 -12.96 3.26 1.97
CA TYR A 49 -12.06 4.30 2.43
C TYR A 49 -12.08 5.55 1.53
N SER A 50 -12.72 6.62 2.01
CA SER A 50 -12.88 7.88 1.27
C SER A 50 -12.32 9.12 1.97
N LYS A 51 -11.84 8.99 3.21
CA LYS A 51 -11.43 10.12 4.07
C LYS A 51 -10.03 10.69 3.74
N TYR A 52 -9.46 10.37 2.58
CA TYR A 52 -8.21 10.97 2.09
C TYR A 52 -8.40 12.38 1.50
N LYS A 53 -9.63 12.78 1.19
CA LYS A 53 -9.95 13.98 0.38
C LYS A 53 -9.35 15.27 0.95
N ALA A 54 -9.48 15.50 2.26
CA ALA A 54 -8.96 16.73 2.88
C ALA A 54 -7.44 16.86 2.70
N ALA A 55 -6.68 15.80 3.00
CA ALA A 55 -5.23 15.79 2.81
C ALA A 55 -4.84 15.96 1.33
N GLY A 56 -5.50 15.22 0.43
CA GLY A 56 -5.26 15.32 -1.00
C GLY A 56 -5.56 16.72 -1.56
N THR A 57 -6.70 17.32 -1.22
CA THR A 57 -7.08 18.65 -1.71
C THR A 57 -6.16 19.73 -1.16
N ALA A 58 -5.78 19.66 0.11
CA ALA A 58 -4.80 20.59 0.68
C ALA A 58 -3.47 20.53 -0.08
N THR A 59 -2.94 19.33 -0.33
CA THR A 59 -1.74 19.14 -1.15
C THR A 59 -1.91 19.68 -2.57
N LEU A 60 -3.07 19.46 -3.21
CA LEU A 60 -3.31 20.01 -4.56
C LEU A 60 -3.22 21.54 -4.57
N LEU A 61 -3.95 22.19 -3.65
CA LEU A 61 -4.02 23.65 -3.59
C LEU A 61 -2.66 24.27 -3.32
N THR A 62 -1.91 23.72 -2.37
CA THR A 62 -0.56 24.24 -2.07
C THR A 62 0.43 23.96 -3.20
N SER A 63 0.35 22.78 -3.84
CA SER A 63 1.19 22.44 -5.00
C SER A 63 0.90 23.29 -6.23
N LEU A 64 -0.33 23.76 -6.43
CA LEU A 64 -0.66 24.68 -7.52
C LEU A 64 0.00 26.04 -7.35
N VAL A 65 0.08 26.55 -6.12
CA VAL A 65 0.80 27.80 -5.81
C VAL A 65 2.31 27.63 -5.97
N SER A 66 2.84 26.55 -5.40
CA SER A 66 4.25 26.18 -5.54
C SER A 66 4.41 24.69 -5.25
N PRO A 67 5.02 23.90 -6.15
CA PRO A 67 5.25 22.49 -5.90
C PRO A 67 6.11 22.22 -4.66
N ILE A 68 6.98 23.16 -4.28
CA ILE A 68 7.81 23.10 -3.07
C ILE A 68 6.94 23.25 -1.81
N ILE A 69 6.06 24.26 -1.78
CA ILE A 69 5.11 24.44 -0.66
C ILE A 69 4.13 23.25 -0.60
N GLY A 70 3.77 22.69 -1.76
CA GLY A 70 3.03 21.45 -1.90
C GLY A 70 3.57 20.24 -1.13
N LEU A 71 4.89 20.16 -0.95
CA LEU A 71 5.53 19.06 -0.20
C LEU A 71 5.24 19.13 1.30
N LEU A 72 5.01 20.33 1.85
CA LEU A 72 4.78 20.53 3.29
C LEU A 72 3.57 19.74 3.81
N PRO A 73 2.38 19.75 3.15
CA PRO A 73 1.32 18.83 3.51
C PRO A 73 1.54 17.42 2.96
N ALA A 74 2.16 17.24 1.78
CA ALA A 74 2.26 15.92 1.15
C ALA A 74 3.07 14.91 1.97
N ILE A 75 4.22 15.31 2.50
CA ILE A 75 5.13 14.43 3.24
C ILE A 75 4.48 13.91 4.55
N PRO A 76 4.09 14.76 5.52
CA PRO A 76 3.55 14.29 6.79
C PRO A 76 2.19 13.59 6.63
N THR A 77 1.33 14.06 5.72
CA THR A 77 0.01 13.43 5.53
C THR A 77 0.10 12.08 4.83
N SER A 78 1.11 11.85 3.99
CA SER A 78 1.38 10.56 3.37
C SER A 78 2.08 9.58 4.33
N ALA A 79 2.92 10.06 5.24
CA ALA A 79 3.63 9.21 6.20
C ALA A 79 2.72 8.62 7.29
N THR A 80 1.71 9.38 7.73
CA THR A 80 0.81 9.00 8.83
C THR A 80 -0.22 7.96 8.39
N SER A 81 -0.59 7.04 9.30
CA SER A 81 -1.75 6.16 9.08
C SER A 81 -3.06 6.93 9.29
N PRO A 82 -4.16 6.59 8.59
CA PRO A 82 -5.46 7.15 8.89
C PRO A 82 -5.89 6.80 10.33
N LYS A 83 -6.51 7.75 11.05
CA LYS A 83 -7.10 7.48 12.37
C LYS A 83 -8.27 6.51 12.24
N ILE A 84 -8.53 5.71 13.27
CA ILE A 84 -9.60 4.69 13.28
C ILE A 84 -10.98 5.31 12.98
N GLU A 85 -11.28 6.45 13.61
CA GLU A 85 -12.50 7.24 13.38
C GLU A 85 -12.68 7.70 11.92
N ASN A 86 -11.60 7.74 11.15
CA ASN A 86 -11.59 8.15 9.74
C ASN A 86 -11.42 6.96 8.76
N LEU A 87 -11.48 5.72 9.24
CA LEU A 87 -11.36 4.55 8.37
C LEU A 87 -12.62 4.27 7.57
N GLY A 88 -13.80 4.55 8.13
CA GLY A 88 -15.09 4.31 7.47
C GLY A 88 -15.32 2.83 7.14
N TYR A 89 -14.86 1.91 8.00
CA TYR A 89 -15.05 0.47 7.82
C TYR A 89 -16.55 0.10 7.87
N PRO A 90 -16.99 -0.92 7.11
CA PRO A 90 -18.40 -1.26 6.99
C PRO A 90 -18.96 -2.03 8.21
N ASP A 91 -18.15 -2.86 8.87
CA ASP A 91 -18.58 -3.71 9.98
C ASP A 91 -17.71 -3.47 11.23
N PRO A 92 -18.29 -2.94 12.34
CA PRO A 92 -17.60 -2.75 13.61
C PRO A 92 -17.11 -4.02 14.31
N ASN A 93 -17.60 -5.19 13.93
CA ASN A 93 -17.13 -6.45 14.50
C ASN A 93 -15.89 -6.97 13.75
N LEU A 94 -15.80 -6.74 12.43
CA LEU A 94 -14.62 -7.12 11.66
C LEU A 94 -13.40 -6.29 12.04
N ILE A 95 -13.55 -5.00 12.32
CA ILE A 95 -12.41 -4.14 12.71
C ILE A 95 -11.78 -4.54 14.05
N LYS A 96 -12.50 -5.31 14.89
CA LYS A 96 -11.97 -5.87 16.14
C LYS A 96 -11.05 -7.07 15.88
N GLN A 97 -11.14 -7.69 14.71
CA GLN A 97 -10.25 -8.78 14.30
C GLN A 97 -8.93 -8.18 13.79
N GLN A 98 -7.82 -8.59 14.40
CA GLN A 98 -6.50 -8.02 14.14
C GLN A 98 -6.10 -8.07 12.65
N ASP A 99 -6.29 -9.21 11.99
CA ASP A 99 -5.86 -9.38 10.60
C ASP A 99 -6.65 -8.50 9.63
N TYR A 100 -7.97 -8.41 9.84
CA TYR A 100 -8.83 -7.51 9.09
C TYR A 100 -8.41 -6.04 9.31
N TYR A 101 -8.18 -5.63 10.56
CA TYR A 101 -7.72 -4.29 10.91
C TYR A 101 -6.41 -3.94 10.21
N LEU A 102 -5.43 -4.86 10.24
CA LEU A 102 -4.13 -4.67 9.58
C LEU A 102 -4.28 -4.52 8.07
N GLY A 103 -5.06 -5.40 7.43
CA GLY A 103 -5.32 -5.34 5.99
C GLY A 103 -6.00 -4.03 5.58
N TYR A 104 -7.06 -3.66 6.31
CA TYR A 104 -7.82 -2.44 6.03
C TYR A 104 -6.96 -1.18 6.20
N THR A 105 -6.28 -1.03 7.34
CA THR A 105 -5.48 0.16 7.64
C THR A 105 -4.28 0.31 6.72
N GLN A 106 -3.60 -0.80 6.39
CA GLN A 106 -2.49 -0.78 5.45
C GLN A 106 -2.94 -0.31 4.07
N LYS A 107 -4.06 -0.85 3.58
CA LYS A 107 -4.59 -0.48 2.26
C LYS A 107 -5.13 0.95 2.24
N ALA A 108 -5.84 1.38 3.28
CA ALA A 108 -6.31 2.76 3.43
C ALA A 108 -5.15 3.76 3.42
N LYS A 109 -4.04 3.45 4.11
CA LYS A 109 -2.81 4.27 4.06
C LYS A 109 -2.27 4.37 2.63
N LYS A 110 -2.14 3.26 1.92
CA LYS A 110 -1.66 3.23 0.52
C LYS A 110 -2.57 4.06 -0.40
N ILE A 111 -3.89 3.97 -0.24
CA ILE A 111 -4.86 4.78 -1.01
C ILE A 111 -4.63 6.28 -0.73
N LYS A 112 -4.53 6.67 0.54
CA LYS A 112 -4.27 8.06 0.93
C LYS A 112 -2.98 8.58 0.32
N GLN A 113 -1.89 7.83 0.47
CA GLN A 113 -0.58 8.17 -0.09
C GLN A 113 -0.65 8.37 -1.59
N ARG A 114 -1.25 7.43 -2.32
CA ARG A 114 -1.40 7.53 -3.77
C ARG A 114 -2.13 8.81 -4.16
N LYS A 115 -3.27 9.13 -3.51
CA LYS A 115 -4.05 10.33 -3.82
C LYS A 115 -3.30 11.62 -3.51
N VAL A 116 -2.58 11.68 -2.40
CA VAL A 116 -1.72 12.82 -2.04
C VAL A 116 -0.62 13.04 -3.08
N TRP A 117 0.12 11.99 -3.45
CA TRP A 117 1.20 12.09 -4.44
C TRP A 117 0.69 12.37 -5.85
N THR A 118 -0.46 11.82 -6.25
CA THR A 118 -1.12 12.19 -7.51
C THR A 118 -1.46 13.68 -7.54
N ASN A 119 -2.05 14.21 -6.47
CA ASN A 119 -2.42 15.62 -6.39
C ASN A 119 -1.19 16.55 -6.37
N TRP A 120 -0.12 16.17 -5.68
CA TRP A 120 1.14 16.89 -5.75
C TRP A 120 1.72 16.91 -7.17
N GLY A 121 1.73 15.75 -7.84
CA GLY A 121 2.22 15.60 -9.22
C GLY A 121 1.42 16.43 -10.23
N ILE A 122 0.10 16.55 -10.04
CA ILE A 122 -0.75 17.44 -10.85
C ILE A 122 -0.31 18.90 -10.68
N GLY A 123 -0.11 19.36 -9.45
CA GLY A 123 0.34 20.74 -9.19
C GLY A 123 1.72 21.03 -9.78
N LEU A 124 2.65 20.07 -9.69
CA LEU A 124 3.95 20.16 -10.37
C LEU A 124 3.81 20.29 -11.89
N GLY A 125 3.00 19.40 -12.51
CA GLY A 125 2.76 19.43 -13.94
C GLY A 125 2.16 20.75 -14.42
N ALA A 126 1.17 21.28 -13.70
CA ALA A 126 0.56 22.58 -14.00
C ALA A 126 1.58 23.73 -13.96
N ASN A 127 2.47 23.75 -12.96
CA ASN A 127 3.53 24.75 -12.86
C ASN A 127 4.54 24.66 -14.00
N ILE A 128 4.95 23.44 -14.39
CA ILE A 128 5.86 23.24 -15.53
C ILE A 128 5.22 23.76 -16.83
N ILE A 129 3.95 23.42 -17.08
CA ILE A 129 3.22 23.91 -18.26
C ILE A 129 3.14 25.43 -18.27
N ALA A 130 2.84 26.06 -17.13
CA ALA A 130 2.78 27.51 -17.02
C ALA A 130 4.14 28.18 -17.37
N VAL A 131 5.24 27.64 -16.86
CA VAL A 131 6.59 28.13 -17.17
C VAL A 131 6.91 27.97 -18.66
N LEU A 132 6.53 26.85 -19.28
CA LEU A 132 6.75 26.63 -20.72
C LEU A 132 5.97 27.64 -21.56
N ILE A 133 4.70 27.91 -21.23
CA ILE A 133 3.88 28.90 -21.94
C ILE A 133 4.47 30.31 -21.79
N ILE A 134 4.87 30.69 -20.58
CA ILE A 134 5.49 32.01 -20.33
C ILE A 134 6.83 32.12 -21.06
N SER A 135 7.62 31.05 -21.09
CA SER A 135 8.92 31.04 -21.77
C SER A 135 8.78 31.05 -23.30
N ALA A 136 7.75 30.41 -23.85
CA ALA A 136 7.49 30.36 -25.29
C ALA A 136 6.80 31.61 -25.85
N SER A 137 6.25 32.47 -24.98
CA SER A 137 5.62 33.75 -25.35
C SER A 137 6.57 34.94 -25.28
N ARG A 138 7.83 34.71 -24.92
CA ARG A 138 8.93 35.69 -25.00
C ARG A 138 9.73 35.46 -26.27
#